data_AF-A0A954J8X4-F1
#
_entry.id   AF-A0A954J8X4-F1
#
_cell.length_a   1.000
_cell.length_b   1.000
_cell.length_c   1.000
_cell.angle_alpha   90.00
_cell.angle_beta   90.00
_cell.angle_gamma   90.00
#
_symmetry.space_group_name_H-M   'P 1'
#
loop_
_entity.id
_entity.type
_entity.pdbx_description
1 polymer ?
#
loop_
_entity_poly.entity_id
_entity_poly.type
_entity_poly.pdbx_seq_one_letter_code
_entity_poly.pdbx_strand_id
1 'polypeptide(L)'
;MSWFVASKVKSCHVVRSSPSGQAMNAAVTGRGGWLTALCCATLVMGFTGCGNGGGNSQAVAIVNLDKVLKMTGADLEINNAIQDRETQIRNGLANFQQQLEDALNKKKTEFGETPSEDQKQELQAFQSQLIAQNQQARNQANQSLNNFQQELLESFQQQVSPISLEVAKEKGYAIVLGQNPSILAFDTTIDITDEVIARMKQARSDTGLATGQTPGSDGPLRPAAPSGQVPVTPPLKSVEPSGSPQLETSKPEEKPETPAKSNEKPAVPETGADKTETPTNTEAPAKAEPSAKTESPEKTETPASEPTGTSDKPASENN
;
A
#
# COMPACT_ATOMS: atom_id res chain seq x y z
N MET A 1 -10.18 30.34 22.10
CA MET A 1 -11.00 30.81 20.96
C MET A 1 -10.96 29.74 19.87
N SER A 2 -11.96 28.85 19.83
CA SER A 2 -12.01 27.78 18.82
C SER A 2 -12.69 28.27 17.54
N TRP A 3 -11.97 28.29 16.43
CA TRP A 3 -12.54 28.58 15.11
C TRP A 3 -13.19 27.32 14.54
N PHE A 4 -14.49 27.14 14.82
CA PHE A 4 -15.30 26.13 14.14
C PHE A 4 -15.66 26.63 12.73
N VAL A 5 -14.85 26.25 11.74
CA VAL A 5 -15.13 26.55 10.33
C VAL A 5 -16.25 25.63 9.83
N ALA A 6 -17.48 26.14 9.81
CA ALA A 6 -18.64 25.44 9.29
C ALA A 6 -18.56 25.30 7.76
N SER A 7 -17.91 24.24 7.28
CA SER A 7 -17.79 23.95 5.86
C SER A 7 -19.14 23.50 5.28
N LYS A 8 -19.70 24.33 4.41
CA LYS A 8 -21.00 24.09 3.75
C LYS A 8 -20.84 23.05 2.63
N VAL A 9 -21.07 21.78 2.96
CA VAL A 9 -21.04 20.68 1.98
C VAL A 9 -22.14 20.91 0.92
N LYS A 10 -21.74 21.34 -0.28
CA LYS A 10 -22.64 21.37 -1.44
C LYS A 10 -22.87 19.93 -1.91
N SER A 11 -24.13 19.53 -2.00
CA SER A 11 -24.52 18.23 -2.55
C SER A 11 -24.07 18.08 -4.01
N CYS A 12 -23.11 17.20 -4.26
CA CYS A 12 -22.80 16.78 -5.63
C CYS A 12 -23.92 15.86 -6.14
N HIS A 13 -24.56 16.24 -7.23
CA HIS A 13 -25.50 15.38 -7.96
C HIS A 13 -24.75 14.15 -8.48
N VAL A 14 -25.13 12.96 -8.02
CA VAL A 14 -24.67 11.70 -8.62
C VAL A 14 -25.35 11.54 -9.98
N VAL A 15 -24.64 11.90 -11.04
CA VAL A 15 -25.02 11.54 -12.42
C VAL A 15 -24.78 10.04 -12.58
N ARG A 16 -25.88 9.28 -12.50
CA ARG A 16 -25.90 7.83 -12.67
C ARG A 16 -25.78 7.49 -14.15
N SER A 17 -24.56 7.34 -14.65
CA SER A 17 -24.32 6.88 -16.02
C SER A 17 -24.88 5.46 -16.19
N SER A 18 -25.70 5.27 -17.23
CA SER A 18 -26.24 3.95 -17.58
C SER A 18 -25.25 3.21 -18.48
N PRO A 19 -24.82 1.98 -18.14
CA PRO A 19 -24.13 1.12 -19.08
C PRO A 19 -25.13 0.55 -20.09
N SER A 20 -25.36 1.29 -21.17
CA SER A 20 -26.14 0.82 -22.32
C SER A 20 -25.35 -0.23 -23.12
N GLY A 21 -25.63 -1.50 -22.84
CA GLY A 21 -25.55 -2.64 -23.76
C GLY A 21 -24.20 -2.97 -24.41
N GLN A 22 -23.68 -4.16 -24.13
CA GLN A 22 -23.01 -4.97 -25.15
C GLN A 22 -23.49 -6.43 -25.13
N ALA A 23 -23.83 -6.89 -26.33
CA ALA A 23 -23.87 -8.26 -26.85
C ALA A 23 -24.11 -9.43 -25.88
N MET A 24 -25.30 -10.01 -25.99
CA MET A 24 -25.56 -11.40 -25.60
C MET A 24 -24.82 -12.32 -26.57
N ASN A 25 -23.82 -13.08 -26.11
CA ASN A 25 -23.26 -14.17 -26.90
C ASN A 25 -24.10 -15.43 -26.72
N ALA A 26 -24.51 -16.01 -27.85
CA ALA A 26 -25.53 -17.05 -27.91
C ALA A 26 -24.95 -18.47 -27.81
N ALA A 27 -25.82 -19.39 -27.38
CA ALA A 27 -25.88 -20.79 -27.77
C ALA A 27 -24.59 -21.65 -27.67
N VAL A 28 -24.55 -22.51 -26.66
CA VAL A 28 -24.09 -23.90 -26.86
C VAL A 28 -25.09 -24.90 -26.28
N THR A 29 -26.03 -25.32 -27.12
CA THR A 29 -27.02 -26.36 -26.80
C THR A 29 -26.63 -27.69 -27.44
N GLY A 30 -25.90 -28.54 -26.71
CA GLY A 30 -25.71 -29.97 -27.01
C GLY A 30 -26.25 -30.79 -25.83
N ARG A 31 -27.48 -31.32 -25.84
CA ARG A 31 -28.00 -32.39 -26.69
C ARG A 31 -27.26 -33.72 -26.44
N GLY A 32 -27.72 -34.46 -25.42
CA GLY A 32 -27.14 -35.73 -24.97
C GLY A 32 -28.11 -36.53 -24.08
N GLY A 33 -29.38 -36.61 -24.46
CA GLY A 33 -30.37 -37.37 -23.70
C GLY A 33 -30.24 -38.87 -23.94
N TRP A 34 -30.11 -39.66 -22.87
CA TRP A 34 -30.30 -41.11 -22.88
C TRP A 34 -31.38 -41.47 -21.86
N LEU A 35 -32.52 -41.94 -22.37
CA LEU A 35 -33.53 -42.60 -21.56
C LEU A 35 -33.03 -44.00 -21.20
N THR A 36 -33.07 -44.34 -19.90
CA THR A 36 -33.24 -45.72 -19.46
C THR A 36 -34.18 -45.74 -18.26
N ALA A 37 -35.47 -45.86 -18.55
CA ALA A 37 -36.48 -46.19 -17.57
C ALA A 37 -36.60 -47.71 -17.45
N LEU A 38 -36.50 -48.27 -16.23
CA LEU A 38 -36.97 -49.63 -15.97
C LEU A 38 -37.37 -49.85 -14.49
N CYS A 39 -38.60 -50.34 -14.32
CA CYS A 39 -39.25 -51.04 -13.18
C CYS A 39 -38.47 -51.19 -11.86
N CYS A 40 -38.98 -50.72 -10.70
CA CYS A 40 -40.21 -51.10 -9.94
C CYS A 40 -40.05 -52.32 -9.00
N ALA A 41 -40.48 -52.12 -7.73
CA ALA A 41 -40.69 -53.10 -6.64
C ALA A 41 -39.43 -53.82 -6.09
N THR A 42 -39.10 -53.89 -4.80
CA THR A 42 -39.77 -53.52 -3.52
C THR A 42 -38.77 -52.70 -2.67
N LEU A 43 -38.93 -52.36 -1.38
CA LEU A 43 -39.89 -52.67 -0.30
C LEU A 43 -39.99 -51.46 0.67
N VAL A 44 -40.92 -51.50 1.62
CA VAL A 44 -41.01 -50.55 2.76
C VAL A 44 -40.79 -51.30 4.07
N MET A 45 -39.90 -50.84 4.95
CA MET A 45 -40.07 -50.92 6.41
C MET A 45 -39.02 -50.11 7.21
N GLY A 46 -39.49 -49.07 7.89
CA GLY A 46 -39.09 -48.71 9.25
C GLY A 46 -37.64 -48.31 9.56
N PHE A 47 -37.35 -47.02 9.51
CA PHE A 47 -36.60 -46.37 10.60
C PHE A 47 -37.13 -44.97 10.88
N THR A 48 -38.19 -44.90 11.70
CA THR A 48 -38.79 -43.64 12.18
C THR A 48 -37.91 -43.01 13.26
N GLY A 49 -36.73 -42.53 12.85
CA GLY A 49 -35.75 -41.86 13.71
C GLY A 49 -36.07 -40.40 13.98
N CYS A 50 -37.19 -40.11 14.67
CA CYS A 50 -37.36 -38.80 15.32
C CYS A 50 -36.44 -38.72 16.55
N GLY A 51 -35.15 -38.49 16.33
CA GLY A 51 -34.14 -38.38 17.38
C GLY A 51 -33.09 -37.33 17.00
N ASN A 52 -33.05 -36.23 17.75
CA ASN A 52 -32.12 -35.11 17.59
C ASN A 52 -31.87 -34.66 16.14
N GLY A 53 -32.90 -34.04 15.56
CA GLY A 53 -32.70 -32.82 14.77
C GLY A 53 -32.21 -31.66 15.66
N GLY A 54 -31.20 -31.91 16.51
CA GLY A 54 -30.48 -30.87 17.23
C GLY A 54 -29.81 -30.03 16.16
N GLY A 55 -30.12 -28.74 16.13
CA GLY A 55 -29.60 -27.86 15.09
C GLY A 55 -28.08 -27.93 15.10
N ASN A 56 -27.50 -28.53 14.06
CA ASN A 56 -26.11 -28.33 13.71
C ASN A 56 -25.98 -26.85 13.32
N SER A 57 -25.82 -26.00 14.34
CA SER A 57 -25.51 -24.59 14.24
C SER A 57 -24.44 -24.44 13.18
N GLN A 58 -24.82 -23.85 12.05
CA GLN A 58 -24.13 -23.97 10.76
C GLN A 58 -22.63 -23.72 10.96
N ALA A 59 -21.86 -24.80 11.01
CA ALA A 59 -20.60 -24.75 11.74
C ALA A 59 -19.62 -23.85 10.98
N VAL A 60 -19.15 -22.81 11.68
CA VAL A 60 -18.25 -21.80 11.14
C VAL A 60 -16.83 -22.21 11.47
N ALA A 61 -15.98 -22.36 10.45
CA ALA A 61 -14.55 -22.54 10.59
C ALA A 61 -13.82 -21.19 10.53
N ILE A 62 -12.68 -21.10 11.21
CA ILE A 62 -11.79 -19.93 11.18
C ILE A 62 -10.43 -20.31 10.58
N VAL A 63 -9.86 -19.41 9.78
CA VAL A 63 -8.53 -19.55 9.16
C VAL A 63 -7.69 -18.31 9.42
N ASN A 64 -6.53 -18.47 10.07
CA ASN A 64 -5.54 -17.41 10.25
C ASN A 64 -4.63 -17.29 9.02
N LEU A 65 -4.97 -16.37 8.12
CA LEU A 65 -4.25 -16.15 6.86
C LEU A 65 -2.78 -15.76 7.08
N ASP A 66 -2.44 -14.96 8.10
CA ASP A 66 -1.05 -14.60 8.42
C ASP A 66 -0.21 -15.81 8.84
N LYS A 67 -0.80 -16.75 9.59
CA LYS A 67 -0.15 -18.02 9.97
C LYS A 67 0.00 -18.92 8.75
N VAL A 68 -1.00 -18.99 7.85
CA VAL A 68 -0.85 -19.71 6.57
C VAL A 68 0.29 -19.12 5.74
N LEU A 69 0.34 -17.79 5.60
CA LEU A 69 1.35 -17.07 4.82
C LEU A 69 2.77 -17.38 5.31
N LYS A 70 3.02 -17.20 6.61
CA LYS A 70 4.32 -17.49 7.25
C LYS A 70 4.70 -18.97 7.19
N MET A 71 3.76 -19.86 7.51
CA MET A 71 4.07 -21.30 7.58
C MET A 71 4.26 -21.93 6.20
N THR A 72 3.73 -21.33 5.13
CA THR A 72 3.93 -21.78 3.74
C THR A 72 5.15 -21.13 3.05
N GLY A 73 5.79 -20.14 3.69
CA GLY A 73 6.91 -19.36 3.12
C GLY A 73 6.51 -18.31 2.09
N ALA A 74 5.21 -18.11 1.89
CA ALA A 74 4.67 -17.10 0.97
C ALA A 74 4.91 -15.66 1.48
N ASP A 75 5.19 -15.49 2.77
CA ASP A 75 5.60 -14.20 3.35
C ASP A 75 6.95 -13.74 2.78
N LEU A 76 7.92 -14.64 2.63
CA LEU A 76 9.21 -14.33 2.01
C LEU A 76 9.06 -13.96 0.54
N GLU A 77 8.22 -14.69 -0.20
CA GLU A 77 7.91 -14.42 -1.61
C GLU A 77 7.30 -13.02 -1.80
N ILE A 78 6.29 -12.67 -0.98
CA ILE A 78 5.64 -11.35 -1.01
C ILE A 78 6.62 -10.24 -0.59
N ASN A 79 7.40 -10.43 0.47
CA ASN A 79 8.37 -9.42 0.92
C ASN A 79 9.45 -9.14 -0.14
N ASN A 80 9.95 -10.17 -0.82
CA ASN A 80 10.90 -10.00 -1.93
C ASN A 80 10.27 -9.23 -3.09
N ALA A 81 9.04 -9.57 -3.51
CA ALA A 81 8.33 -8.85 -4.55
C ALA A 81 8.09 -7.36 -4.20
N ILE A 82 7.81 -7.05 -2.93
CA ILE A 82 7.69 -5.68 -2.45
C ILE A 82 9.03 -4.95 -2.53
N GLN A 83 10.14 -5.54 -2.07
CA GLN A 83 11.47 -4.93 -2.12
C GLN A 83 11.96 -4.67 -3.56
N ASP A 84 11.68 -5.60 -4.48
CA ASP A 84 11.93 -5.41 -5.92
C ASP A 84 11.14 -4.22 -6.46
N ARG A 85 9.85 -4.12 -6.11
CA ARG A 85 8.98 -3.02 -6.53
C ARG A 85 9.42 -1.67 -5.95
N GLU A 86 9.80 -1.62 -4.68
CA GLU A 86 10.37 -0.43 -4.04
C GLU A 86 11.66 0.02 -4.73
N THR A 87 12.53 -0.92 -5.09
CA THR A 87 13.79 -0.63 -5.80
C THR A 87 13.52 -0.06 -7.19
N GLN A 88 12.58 -0.63 -7.94
CA GLN A 88 12.12 -0.07 -9.22
C GLN A 88 11.57 1.36 -9.07
N ILE A 89 10.71 1.58 -8.08
CA ILE A 89 10.12 2.90 -7.80
C ILE A 89 11.20 3.92 -7.41
N ARG A 90 12.16 3.54 -6.56
CA ARG A 90 13.29 4.39 -6.13
C ARG A 90 14.15 4.81 -7.31
N ASN A 91 14.50 3.86 -8.19
CA ASN A 91 15.27 4.14 -9.40
C ASN A 91 14.49 5.05 -10.37
N GLY A 92 13.18 4.83 -10.53
CA GLY A 92 12.30 5.70 -11.32
C GLY A 92 12.25 7.14 -10.78
N LEU A 93 12.11 7.32 -9.47
CA LEU A 93 12.11 8.64 -8.82
C LEU A 93 13.48 9.33 -8.87
N ALA A 94 14.58 8.59 -8.84
CA ALA A 94 15.93 9.15 -9.01
C ALA A 94 16.14 9.67 -10.44
N ASN A 95 15.80 8.86 -11.45
CA ASN A 95 15.86 9.25 -12.86
C ASN A 95 14.94 10.45 -13.14
N PHE A 96 13.74 10.50 -12.56
CA PHE A 96 12.84 11.64 -12.70
C PHE A 96 13.40 12.91 -12.04
N GLN A 97 14.07 12.80 -10.88
CA GLN A 97 14.75 13.95 -10.26
C GLN A 97 15.85 14.52 -11.16
N GLN A 98 16.69 13.67 -11.76
CA GLN A 98 17.69 14.11 -12.74
C GLN A 98 17.05 14.83 -13.93
N GLN A 99 15.95 14.31 -14.47
CA GLN A 99 15.21 14.98 -15.57
C GLN A 99 14.66 16.36 -15.18
N LEU A 100 14.20 16.55 -13.94
CA LEU A 100 13.75 17.87 -13.44
C LEU A 100 14.92 18.84 -13.25
N GLU A 101 16.07 18.36 -12.79
CA GLU A 101 17.31 19.14 -12.65
C GLU A 101 17.86 19.57 -14.02
N ASP A 102 17.92 18.65 -14.98
CA ASP A 102 18.31 18.93 -16.37
C ASP A 102 17.38 19.95 -17.04
N ALA A 103 16.06 19.84 -16.82
CA ALA A 103 15.08 20.79 -17.32
C ALA A 103 15.29 22.20 -16.71
N LEU A 104 15.55 22.29 -15.41
CA LEU A 104 15.85 23.56 -14.73
C LEU A 104 17.17 24.17 -15.21
N ASN A 105 18.21 23.36 -15.39
CA ASN A 105 19.51 23.80 -15.87
C ASN A 105 19.43 24.29 -17.32
N LYS A 106 18.73 23.56 -18.20
CA LYS A 106 18.47 23.99 -19.58
C LYS A 106 17.76 25.35 -19.62
N LYS A 107 16.71 25.54 -18.82
CA LYS A 107 15.96 26.81 -18.77
C LYS A 107 16.78 27.97 -18.20
N LYS A 108 17.71 27.69 -17.26
CA LYS A 108 18.71 28.68 -16.80
C LYS A 108 19.68 29.07 -17.92
N THR A 109 20.23 28.10 -18.65
CA THR A 109 21.14 28.37 -19.78
C THR A 109 20.47 29.17 -20.89
N GLU A 110 19.18 28.94 -21.15
CA GLU A 110 18.37 29.69 -22.12
C GLU A 110 18.27 31.20 -21.80
N PHE A 111 18.26 31.58 -20.51
CA PHE A 111 18.22 32.97 -20.06
C PHE A 111 19.60 33.62 -19.85
N GLY A 112 20.69 32.85 -19.92
CA GLY A 112 22.06 33.34 -19.75
C GLY A 112 22.43 33.73 -18.32
N GLU A 113 23.61 34.35 -18.15
CA GLU A 113 24.17 34.68 -16.83
C GLU A 113 23.48 35.86 -16.13
N THR A 114 22.79 36.73 -16.88
CA THR A 114 22.15 37.96 -16.38
C THR A 114 20.68 38.04 -16.81
N PRO A 115 19.80 37.18 -16.25
CA PRO A 115 18.38 37.20 -16.58
C PRO A 115 17.72 38.53 -16.21
N SER A 116 16.83 39.01 -17.09
CA SER A 116 15.93 40.12 -16.82
C SER A 116 14.96 39.79 -15.68
N GLU A 117 14.29 40.79 -15.12
CA GLU A 117 13.37 40.57 -13.99
C GLU A 117 12.20 39.64 -14.37
N ASP A 118 11.64 39.80 -15.58
CA ASP A 118 10.60 38.92 -16.12
C ASP A 118 11.10 37.47 -16.25
N GLN A 119 12.34 37.26 -16.72
CA GLN A 119 12.97 35.94 -16.83
C GLN A 119 13.21 35.29 -15.46
N LYS A 120 13.56 36.07 -14.43
CA LYS A 120 13.65 35.55 -13.04
C LYS A 120 12.29 35.10 -12.53
N GLN A 121 11.24 35.86 -12.80
CA GLN A 121 9.88 35.50 -12.41
C GLN A 121 9.41 34.23 -13.13
N GLU A 122 9.69 34.09 -14.44
CA GLU A 122 9.42 32.86 -15.19
C GLU A 122 10.20 31.66 -14.64
N LEU A 123 11.49 31.83 -14.33
CA LEU A 123 12.35 30.80 -13.72
C LEU A 123 11.79 30.36 -12.35
N GLN A 124 11.37 31.31 -11.50
CA GLN A 124 10.79 31.00 -10.19
C GLN A 124 9.46 30.25 -10.31
N ALA A 125 8.61 30.64 -11.26
CA ALA A 125 7.36 29.94 -11.55
C ALA A 125 7.64 28.51 -12.05
N PHE A 126 8.60 28.35 -12.97
CA PHE A 126 9.04 27.05 -13.49
C PHE A 126 9.61 26.15 -12.39
N GLN A 127 10.48 26.67 -11.52
CA GLN A 127 11.03 25.92 -10.39
C GLN A 127 9.92 25.46 -9.44
N SER A 128 8.95 26.33 -9.15
CA SER A 128 7.77 26.00 -8.32
C SER A 128 6.93 24.88 -8.95
N GLN A 129 6.78 24.89 -10.28
CA GLN A 129 6.10 23.83 -11.03
C GLN A 129 6.87 22.50 -10.97
N LEU A 130 8.20 22.50 -11.06
CA LEU A 130 9.01 21.27 -10.95
C LEU A 130 8.93 20.66 -9.53
N ILE A 131 8.91 21.51 -8.48
CA ILE A 131 8.71 21.07 -7.10
C ILE A 131 7.33 20.39 -6.94
N ALA A 132 6.27 20.98 -7.49
CA ALA A 132 4.93 20.40 -7.46
C ALA A 132 4.86 19.04 -8.19
N GLN A 133 5.50 18.93 -9.36
CA GLN A 133 5.60 17.66 -10.11
C GLN A 133 6.37 16.58 -9.32
N ASN A 134 7.47 16.93 -8.67
CA ASN A 134 8.25 16.01 -7.84
C ASN A 134 7.39 15.47 -6.67
N GLN A 135 6.69 16.35 -5.96
CA GLN A 135 5.80 15.96 -4.88
C GLN A 135 4.65 15.07 -5.37
N GLN A 136 4.07 15.37 -6.54
CA GLN A 136 3.03 14.54 -7.15
C GLN A 136 3.55 13.13 -7.48
N ALA A 137 4.74 13.02 -8.11
CA ALA A 137 5.33 11.73 -8.45
C ALA A 137 5.65 10.89 -7.19
N ARG A 138 6.15 11.51 -6.11
CA ARG A 138 6.34 10.85 -4.80
C ARG A 138 5.02 10.34 -4.22
N ASN A 139 3.96 11.13 -4.28
CA ASN A 139 2.64 10.72 -3.80
C ASN A 139 2.08 9.53 -4.61
N GLN A 140 2.20 9.57 -5.94
CA GLN A 140 1.78 8.49 -6.85
C GLN A 140 2.58 7.20 -6.63
N ALA A 141 3.89 7.31 -6.40
CA ALA A 141 4.76 6.18 -6.08
C ALA A 141 4.30 5.46 -4.79
N ASN A 142 4.04 6.21 -3.71
CA ASN A 142 3.54 5.66 -2.45
C ASN A 142 2.17 4.97 -2.63
N GLN A 143 1.26 5.56 -3.42
CA GLN A 143 -0.03 4.96 -3.74
C GLN A 143 0.13 3.66 -4.55
N SER A 144 1.01 3.63 -5.56
CA SER A 144 1.28 2.42 -6.34
C SER A 144 1.85 1.29 -5.48
N LEU A 145 2.70 1.60 -4.49
CA LEU A 145 3.26 0.60 -3.59
C LEU A 145 2.17 0.01 -2.67
N ASN A 146 1.34 0.86 -2.06
CA ASN A 146 0.24 0.42 -1.21
C ASN A 146 -0.79 -0.44 -1.98
N ASN A 147 -1.07 -0.10 -3.24
CA ASN A 147 -1.97 -0.89 -4.09
C ASN A 147 -1.35 -2.25 -4.44
N PHE A 148 -0.06 -2.29 -4.76
CA PHE A 148 0.66 -3.53 -5.08
C PHE A 148 0.73 -4.48 -3.87
N GLN A 149 0.92 -3.97 -2.66
CA GLN A 149 0.85 -4.77 -1.43
C GLN A 149 -0.54 -5.41 -1.24
N GLN A 150 -1.62 -4.66 -1.50
CA GLN A 150 -2.99 -5.18 -1.44
C GLN A 150 -3.24 -6.24 -2.52
N GLU A 151 -2.78 -6.02 -3.76
CA GLU A 151 -2.91 -6.97 -4.88
C GLU A 151 -2.22 -8.31 -4.59
N LEU A 152 -1.00 -8.29 -4.02
CA LEU A 152 -0.29 -9.51 -3.59
C LEU A 152 -1.06 -10.27 -2.51
N LEU A 153 -1.61 -9.57 -1.51
CA LEU A 153 -2.38 -10.18 -0.44
C LEU A 153 -3.73 -10.73 -0.94
N GLU A 154 -4.41 -10.04 -1.86
CA GLU A 154 -5.65 -10.51 -2.47
C GLU A 154 -5.41 -11.76 -3.32
N SER A 155 -4.36 -11.76 -4.16
CA SER A 155 -3.94 -12.92 -4.95
C SER A 155 -3.66 -14.14 -4.05
N PHE A 156 -2.99 -13.94 -2.91
CA PHE A 156 -2.78 -15.00 -1.93
C PHE A 156 -4.12 -15.50 -1.33
N GLN A 157 -5.03 -14.60 -0.94
CA GLN A 157 -6.35 -15.00 -0.43
C GLN A 157 -7.16 -15.81 -1.45
N GLN A 158 -7.13 -15.44 -2.73
CA GLN A 158 -7.80 -16.16 -3.81
C GLN A 158 -7.25 -17.60 -3.97
N GLN A 159 -5.96 -17.83 -3.71
CA GLN A 159 -5.35 -19.18 -3.70
C GLN A 159 -5.71 -20.00 -2.45
N VAL A 160 -5.76 -19.37 -1.27
CA VAL A 160 -6.08 -20.02 0.01
C VAL A 160 -7.57 -20.40 0.11
N SER A 161 -8.46 -19.59 -0.48
CA SER A 161 -9.91 -19.75 -0.38
C SER A 161 -10.46 -21.13 -0.80
N PRO A 162 -10.17 -21.68 -2.00
CA PRO A 162 -10.69 -22.99 -2.41
C PRO A 162 -10.20 -24.13 -1.51
N ILE A 163 -8.91 -24.12 -1.14
CA ILE A 163 -8.29 -25.12 -0.26
C ILE A 163 -8.96 -25.08 1.12
N SER A 164 -9.20 -23.88 1.65
CA SER A 164 -9.90 -23.69 2.93
C SER A 164 -11.34 -24.20 2.89
N LEU A 165 -12.03 -24.00 1.77
CA LEU A 165 -13.39 -24.48 1.56
C LEU A 165 -13.46 -26.02 1.44
N GLU A 166 -12.45 -26.67 0.87
CA GLU A 166 -12.34 -28.13 0.83
C GLU A 166 -12.12 -28.72 2.23
N VAL A 167 -11.11 -28.24 2.96
CA VAL A 167 -10.83 -28.65 4.34
C VAL A 167 -12.05 -28.42 5.26
N ALA A 168 -12.76 -27.30 5.08
CA ALA A 168 -13.99 -27.00 5.81
C ALA A 168 -15.09 -28.04 5.54
N LYS A 169 -15.34 -28.38 4.26
CA LYS A 169 -16.32 -29.41 3.87
C LYS A 169 -15.95 -30.79 4.40
N GLU A 170 -14.67 -31.18 4.33
CA GLU A 170 -14.17 -32.44 4.88
C GLU A 170 -14.44 -32.58 6.39
N LYS A 171 -14.36 -31.47 7.14
CA LYS A 171 -14.67 -31.41 8.58
C LYS A 171 -16.15 -31.11 8.91
N GLY A 172 -17.02 -30.95 7.91
CA GLY A 172 -18.46 -30.68 8.12
C GLY A 172 -18.82 -29.21 8.42
N TYR A 173 -17.90 -28.26 8.21
CA TYR A 173 -18.16 -26.82 8.32
C TYR A 173 -18.85 -26.28 7.05
N ALA A 174 -19.77 -25.34 7.24
CA ALA A 174 -20.57 -24.75 6.16
C ALA A 174 -20.05 -23.38 5.70
N ILE A 175 -19.34 -22.66 6.59
CA ILE A 175 -18.84 -21.30 6.35
C ILE A 175 -17.39 -21.24 6.82
N VAL A 176 -16.53 -20.57 6.06
CA VAL A 176 -15.15 -20.25 6.47
C VAL A 176 -15.03 -18.74 6.63
N LEU A 177 -14.48 -18.31 7.77
CA LEU A 177 -14.13 -16.92 8.02
C LEU A 177 -12.61 -16.77 8.14
N GLY A 178 -12.04 -15.79 7.45
CA GLY A 178 -10.67 -15.36 7.75
C GLY A 178 -10.62 -14.75 9.16
N GLN A 179 -9.59 -15.05 9.93
CA GLN A 179 -9.37 -14.42 11.22
C GLN A 179 -9.14 -12.92 11.00
N ASN A 180 -10.05 -12.11 11.53
CA ASN A 180 -10.00 -10.65 11.47
C ASN A 180 -9.82 -10.09 12.89
N PRO A 181 -9.21 -8.90 13.07
CA PRO A 181 -9.00 -8.30 14.39
C PRO A 181 -10.31 -7.99 15.15
N SER A 182 -11.46 -8.00 14.47
CA SER A 182 -12.79 -7.88 15.08
C SER A 182 -13.25 -9.16 15.82
N ILE A 183 -12.60 -10.31 15.60
CA ILE A 183 -12.91 -11.57 16.30
C ILE A 183 -12.03 -11.63 17.56
N LEU A 184 -12.62 -11.26 18.70
CA LEU A 184 -11.89 -11.16 19.98
C LEU A 184 -11.52 -12.51 20.60
N ALA A 185 -12.36 -13.53 20.40
CA ALA A 185 -12.15 -14.89 20.89
C ALA A 185 -12.93 -15.89 20.02
N PHE A 186 -12.39 -17.10 19.91
CA PHE A 186 -13.04 -18.25 19.27
C PHE A 186 -12.53 -19.55 19.90
N ASP A 187 -13.25 -20.64 19.68
CA ASP A 187 -12.86 -21.98 20.14
C ASP A 187 -11.78 -22.55 19.21
N THR A 188 -10.71 -23.14 19.75
CA THR A 188 -9.64 -23.73 18.92
C THR A 188 -10.10 -24.95 18.13
N THR A 189 -11.20 -25.59 18.50
CA THR A 189 -11.79 -26.71 17.76
C THR A 189 -12.38 -26.30 16.40
N ILE A 190 -12.70 -25.01 16.19
CA ILE A 190 -13.16 -24.49 14.89
C ILE A 190 -12.04 -23.85 14.05
N ASP A 191 -10.80 -23.85 14.54
CA ASP A 191 -9.64 -23.48 13.74
C ASP A 191 -9.29 -24.62 12.76
N ILE A 192 -9.17 -24.29 11.48
CA ILE A 192 -8.74 -25.25 10.43
C ILE A 192 -7.40 -24.84 9.78
N THR A 193 -6.70 -23.86 10.37
CA THR A 193 -5.51 -23.24 9.78
C THR A 193 -4.38 -24.25 9.54
N ASP A 194 -4.15 -25.18 10.47
CA ASP A 194 -3.02 -26.11 10.37
C ASP A 194 -3.25 -27.18 9.28
N GLU A 195 -4.50 -27.62 9.06
CA GLU A 195 -4.82 -28.48 7.91
C GLU A 195 -4.73 -27.73 6.58
N VAL A 196 -5.16 -26.46 6.52
CA VAL A 196 -4.99 -25.60 5.33
C VAL A 196 -3.50 -25.41 5.01
N ILE A 197 -2.64 -25.19 6.01
CA ILE A 197 -1.18 -25.14 5.84
C ILE A 197 -0.65 -26.44 5.24
N ALA A 198 -1.07 -27.59 5.78
CA ALA A 198 -0.63 -28.90 5.29
C ALA A 198 -1.06 -29.12 3.83
N ARG A 199 -2.33 -28.84 3.50
CA ARG A 199 -2.90 -28.97 2.15
C ARG A 199 -2.21 -28.03 1.14
N MET A 200 -1.89 -26.79 1.53
CA MET A 200 -1.12 -25.86 0.70
C MET A 200 0.31 -26.31 0.44
N LYS A 201 1.01 -26.82 1.46
CA LYS A 201 2.37 -27.38 1.29
C LYS A 201 2.37 -28.59 0.36
N GLN A 202 1.36 -29.44 0.48
CA GLN A 202 1.15 -30.56 -0.44
C GLN A 202 0.93 -30.05 -1.87
N ALA A 203 -0.03 -29.13 -2.10
CA ALA A 203 -0.31 -28.58 -3.43
C ALA A 203 0.92 -27.90 -4.08
N ARG A 204 1.73 -27.16 -3.32
CA ARG A 204 3.01 -26.59 -3.79
C ARG A 204 4.04 -27.66 -4.17
N SER A 205 4.06 -28.79 -3.47
CA SER A 205 4.95 -29.92 -3.75
C SER A 205 4.50 -30.70 -4.99
N ASP A 206 3.21 -30.98 -5.09
CA ASP A 206 2.58 -31.70 -6.21
C ASP A 206 2.69 -30.93 -7.53
N THR A 207 2.74 -29.58 -7.47
CA THR A 207 2.99 -28.70 -8.63
C THR A 207 4.46 -28.75 -9.11
N GLY A 208 5.33 -29.55 -8.49
CA GLY A 208 6.68 -29.83 -8.97
C GLY A 208 7.72 -28.73 -8.73
N LEU A 209 7.38 -27.68 -7.98
CA LEU A 209 8.29 -26.57 -7.66
C LEU A 209 9.38 -26.93 -6.63
N ALA A 210 9.39 -28.17 -6.13
CA ALA A 210 10.27 -28.64 -5.06
C ALA A 210 11.74 -28.93 -5.48
N THR A 211 12.10 -28.78 -6.76
CA THR A 211 13.48 -29.03 -7.23
C THR A 211 14.12 -27.82 -7.90
N GLY A 212 14.78 -26.98 -7.09
CA GLY A 212 16.12 -26.42 -7.34
C GLY A 212 16.37 -25.53 -8.56
N GLN A 213 15.41 -25.34 -9.46
CA GLN A 213 15.51 -24.36 -10.52
C GLN A 213 15.25 -22.98 -9.91
N THR A 214 16.30 -22.15 -9.88
CA THR A 214 16.15 -20.70 -9.69
C THR A 214 15.03 -20.20 -10.59
N PRO A 215 13.97 -19.56 -10.05
CA PRO A 215 12.76 -19.29 -10.81
C PRO A 215 13.03 -18.38 -12.01
N GLY A 216 13.15 -19.00 -13.19
CA GLY A 216 13.20 -18.33 -14.47
C GLY A 216 11.83 -17.70 -14.76
N SER A 217 11.68 -16.45 -14.34
CA SER A 217 10.75 -15.38 -14.78
C SER A 217 9.25 -15.62 -15.01
N ASP A 218 8.77 -16.84 -15.27
CA ASP A 218 7.48 -17.10 -15.94
C ASP A 218 6.56 -18.06 -15.17
N GLY A 219 6.73 -18.13 -13.84
CA GLY A 219 5.83 -18.86 -12.94
C GLY A 219 4.51 -18.11 -12.67
N PRO A 220 3.37 -18.81 -12.53
CA PRO A 220 2.01 -18.21 -12.50
C PRO A 220 1.67 -17.40 -11.23
N LEU A 221 2.58 -17.32 -10.26
CA LEU A 221 2.43 -16.49 -9.06
C LEU A 221 2.98 -15.07 -9.22
N ARG A 222 3.66 -14.78 -10.32
CA ARG A 222 3.91 -13.41 -10.74
C ARG A 222 2.56 -12.86 -11.22
N PRO A 223 1.89 -11.93 -10.49
CA PRO A 223 0.68 -11.30 -11.03
C PRO A 223 1.07 -10.73 -12.38
N ALA A 224 0.33 -11.07 -13.43
CA ALA A 224 0.73 -10.81 -14.81
C ALA A 224 1.09 -9.33 -14.95
N ALA A 225 2.40 -9.05 -15.00
CA ALA A 225 2.95 -7.77 -14.57
C ALA A 225 2.17 -6.66 -15.27
N PRO A 226 1.39 -5.83 -14.53
CA PRO A 226 0.23 -5.16 -15.09
C PRO A 226 0.67 -4.42 -16.34
N SER A 227 0.21 -4.89 -17.50
CA SER A 227 0.88 -4.54 -18.77
C SER A 227 0.60 -3.09 -19.19
N GLY A 228 -0.29 -2.41 -18.45
CA GLY A 228 -0.09 -1.00 -18.15
C GLY A 228 0.98 -0.82 -17.07
N GLN A 229 2.27 -0.82 -17.46
CA GLN A 229 3.23 -0.01 -16.73
C GLN A 229 2.70 1.42 -16.84
N VAL A 230 1.93 1.87 -15.86
CA VAL A 230 1.68 3.31 -15.69
C VAL A 230 3.05 3.90 -15.36
N PRO A 231 3.66 4.68 -16.27
CA PRO A 231 4.95 5.27 -15.98
C PRO A 231 4.78 6.16 -14.75
N VAL A 232 5.54 5.87 -13.69
CA VAL A 232 5.57 6.70 -12.47
C VAL A 232 6.19 8.08 -12.73
N THR A 233 6.79 8.25 -13.91
CA THR A 233 6.91 9.54 -14.58
C THR A 233 5.54 9.93 -15.15
N PRO A 234 4.76 10.83 -14.48
CA PRO A 234 3.68 11.51 -15.16
C PRO A 234 4.24 12.12 -16.45
N PRO A 235 3.55 12.03 -17.59
CA PRO A 235 4.07 12.62 -18.82
C PRO A 235 4.34 14.10 -18.54
N LEU A 236 5.58 14.53 -18.75
CA LEU A 236 5.93 15.92 -18.90
C LEU A 236 5.05 16.43 -20.03
N LYS A 237 3.89 17.01 -19.69
CA LYS A 237 3.09 17.77 -20.62
C LYS A 237 4.04 18.82 -21.16
N SER A 238 4.43 18.70 -22.42
CA SER A 238 5.17 19.75 -23.10
C SER A 238 4.39 21.02 -22.87
N VAL A 239 4.94 21.89 -22.04
CA VAL A 239 4.45 23.25 -21.91
C VAL A 239 4.94 23.93 -23.18
N GLU A 240 4.22 23.70 -24.28
CA GLU A 240 4.17 24.72 -25.33
C GLU A 240 3.84 26.03 -24.61
N PRO A 241 4.66 27.08 -24.77
CA PRO A 241 4.43 28.34 -24.10
C PRO A 241 3.08 28.87 -24.58
N SER A 242 2.06 28.71 -23.73
CA SER A 242 0.72 29.20 -23.99
C SER A 242 0.84 30.67 -24.34
N GLY A 243 0.36 31.03 -25.53
CA GLY A 243 0.79 32.24 -26.23
C GLY A 243 0.77 33.49 -25.35
N SER A 244 1.76 34.34 -25.56
CA SER A 244 1.95 35.62 -24.87
C SER A 244 0.60 36.29 -24.58
N PRO A 245 0.33 36.71 -23.32
CA PRO A 245 -0.88 37.46 -23.04
C PRO A 245 -0.87 38.70 -23.92
N GLN A 246 -1.75 38.74 -24.93
CA GLN A 246 -1.92 39.95 -25.69
C GLN A 246 -2.38 41.02 -24.70
N LEU A 247 -1.63 42.11 -24.62
CA LEU A 247 -2.08 43.31 -23.93
C LEU A 247 -3.26 43.87 -24.72
N GLU A 248 -4.46 43.32 -24.45
CA GLU A 248 -5.69 43.91 -24.92
C GLU A 248 -5.89 45.22 -24.14
N THR A 249 -5.51 46.31 -24.79
CA THR A 249 -5.46 47.66 -24.23
C THR A 249 -6.87 48.13 -23.87
N SER A 250 -7.32 47.75 -22.68
CA SER A 250 -8.60 48.13 -22.11
C SER A 250 -8.57 49.62 -21.77
N LYS A 251 -9.21 50.38 -22.66
CA LYS A 251 -9.51 51.82 -22.58
C LYS A 251 -10.02 52.21 -21.18
N PRO A 252 -9.52 53.31 -20.57
CA PRO A 252 -10.00 53.77 -19.27
C PRO A 252 -11.35 54.49 -19.43
N GLU A 253 -12.38 54.04 -18.72
CA GLU A 253 -13.67 54.73 -18.63
C GLU A 253 -14.12 54.90 -17.17
N GLU A 254 -13.96 56.14 -16.73
CA GLU A 254 -14.67 56.90 -15.68
C GLU A 254 -15.00 56.34 -14.28
N LYS A 255 -14.58 57.16 -13.29
CA LYS A 255 -15.11 57.33 -11.92
C LYS A 255 -16.66 57.44 -11.94
N PRO A 256 -17.41 57.10 -10.86
CA PRO A 256 -17.43 58.00 -9.70
C PRO A 256 -17.60 57.36 -8.29
N GLU A 257 -17.20 58.18 -7.31
CA GLU A 257 -17.77 58.37 -5.96
C GLU A 257 -17.69 57.35 -4.80
N THR A 258 -17.47 57.95 -3.64
CA THR A 258 -17.40 57.39 -2.28
C THR A 258 -18.75 57.58 -1.58
N PRO A 259 -19.05 56.83 -0.51
CA PRO A 259 -19.32 57.57 0.73
C PRO A 259 -18.74 57.00 2.03
N ALA A 260 -18.29 57.95 2.85
CA ALA A 260 -18.21 58.01 4.32
C ALA A 260 -18.41 56.77 5.23
N LYS A 261 -17.44 56.63 6.14
CA LYS A 261 -17.57 56.38 7.61
C LYS A 261 -18.91 55.83 8.14
N SER A 262 -18.80 54.76 8.95
CA SER A 262 -19.28 54.82 10.33
C SER A 262 -18.32 54.10 11.29
N ASN A 263 -18.04 54.75 12.43
CA ASN A 263 -17.40 54.13 13.59
C ASN A 263 -18.52 53.54 14.46
N GLU A 264 -18.42 52.28 14.86
CA GLU A 264 -19.15 51.86 16.06
C GLU A 264 -18.32 50.94 16.95
N LYS A 265 -18.36 51.25 18.25
CA LYS A 265 -17.56 50.67 19.33
C LYS A 265 -18.52 49.92 20.25
N PRO A 266 -18.54 48.58 20.26
CA PRO A 266 -19.20 47.82 21.31
C PRO A 266 -18.35 47.82 22.59
N ALA A 267 -19.01 47.79 23.75
CA ALA A 267 -18.37 47.83 25.05
C ALA A 267 -17.83 46.47 25.51
N VAL A 268 -16.91 46.54 26.48
CA VAL A 268 -16.40 45.43 27.29
C VAL A 268 -17.51 44.89 28.21
N PRO A 269 -17.62 43.57 28.38
CA PRO A 269 -17.97 42.98 29.66
C PRO A 269 -16.74 42.32 30.31
N GLU A 270 -16.60 42.54 31.61
CA GLU A 270 -15.52 42.09 32.45
C GLU A 270 -15.73 40.64 32.95
N THR A 271 -14.74 40.11 33.68
CA THR A 271 -14.78 38.89 34.53
C THR A 271 -14.96 37.51 33.89
N GLY A 272 -14.08 36.58 34.28
CA GLY A 272 -14.14 35.16 33.91
C GLY A 272 -12.77 34.48 33.91
N ALA A 273 -12.09 34.47 35.06
CA ALA A 273 -10.81 33.79 35.19
C ALA A 273 -11.00 32.26 35.25
N ASP A 274 -10.29 31.52 34.41
CA ASP A 274 -9.92 30.13 34.71
C ASP A 274 -8.54 29.78 34.14
N LYS A 275 -7.86 28.82 34.77
CA LYS A 275 -6.44 28.57 34.59
C LYS A 275 -6.14 27.69 33.37
N THR A 276 -5.18 28.10 32.55
CA THR A 276 -4.51 27.21 31.59
C THR A 276 -3.07 26.99 32.05
N GLU A 277 -2.77 25.78 32.52
CA GLU A 277 -1.39 25.35 32.76
C GLU A 277 -0.67 25.12 31.43
N THR A 278 0.58 25.58 31.33
CA THR A 278 1.39 25.50 30.10
C THR A 278 2.59 24.58 30.35
N PRO A 279 2.72 23.43 29.66
CA PRO A 279 3.96 22.66 29.65
C PRO A 279 4.93 23.27 28.64
N THR A 280 5.75 24.22 29.09
CA THR A 280 6.87 24.76 28.31
C THR A 280 8.03 23.76 28.30
N ASN A 281 8.13 22.93 27.27
CA ASN A 281 9.29 22.04 27.11
C ASN A 281 10.40 22.72 26.31
N THR A 282 11.27 23.44 27.02
CA THR A 282 12.49 24.06 26.46
C THR A 282 13.69 23.20 26.88
N GLU A 283 14.08 22.24 26.05
CA GLU A 283 15.32 21.48 26.23
C GLU A 283 16.43 22.11 25.38
N ALA A 284 17.45 22.65 26.05
CA ALA A 284 18.66 23.20 25.44
C ALA A 284 19.89 22.42 25.96
N PRO A 285 20.95 22.25 25.14
CA PRO A 285 21.97 21.24 25.40
C PRO A 285 22.99 21.67 26.46
N ALA A 286 23.23 20.82 27.46
CA ALA A 286 24.34 20.96 28.39
C ALA A 286 25.59 20.24 27.85
N LYS A 287 26.75 20.91 27.90
CA LYS A 287 28.04 20.41 27.41
C LYS A 287 29.12 20.60 28.47
N ALA A 288 29.72 19.49 28.92
CA ALA A 288 30.99 19.43 29.68
C ALA A 288 30.94 20.06 31.11
N GLU A 289 31.81 19.76 32.08
CA GLU A 289 33.07 18.98 32.11
C GLU A 289 33.33 18.39 33.54
N PRO A 290 34.53 18.04 34.07
CA PRO A 290 34.70 16.76 34.77
C PRO A 290 35.09 16.87 36.26
N SER A 291 35.08 15.74 36.99
CA SER A 291 36.08 15.44 38.05
C SER A 291 36.08 13.96 38.45
N ALA A 292 37.27 13.47 38.78
CA ALA A 292 37.54 12.10 39.19
C ALA A 292 37.22 11.86 40.69
N LYS A 293 37.20 10.60 41.12
CA LYS A 293 38.30 9.99 41.93
C LYS A 293 37.84 8.70 42.65
N THR A 294 38.63 7.62 42.48
CA THR A 294 38.87 6.48 43.42
C THR A 294 37.63 5.79 44.02
N GLU A 295 37.39 4.48 43.81
CA GLU A 295 38.19 3.41 44.44
C GLU A 295 38.05 2.04 43.74
N SER A 296 39.04 1.18 43.97
CA SER A 296 39.20 -0.22 43.54
C SER A 296 40.13 -0.86 44.60
N PRO A 297 40.17 -2.18 44.88
CA PRO A 297 39.69 -3.30 44.04
C PRO A 297 38.96 -4.45 44.78
N GLU A 298 38.39 -5.42 44.04
CA GLU A 298 38.66 -6.84 44.35
C GLU A 298 38.60 -7.79 43.13
N LYS A 299 39.79 -8.35 42.85
CA LYS A 299 40.15 -9.60 42.16
C LYS A 299 39.04 -10.67 41.98
N THR A 300 38.99 -11.30 40.80
CA THR A 300 39.20 -12.77 40.60
C THR A 300 39.33 -13.12 39.10
N GLU A 301 40.58 -13.38 38.70
CA GLU A 301 41.10 -14.38 37.74
C GLU A 301 40.41 -14.74 36.40
N THR A 302 41.13 -14.44 35.31
CA THR A 302 41.16 -15.14 34.00
C THR A 302 41.83 -16.53 34.11
N PRO A 303 41.60 -17.48 33.18
CA PRO A 303 42.35 -17.54 31.90
C PRO A 303 41.42 -17.76 30.68
N ALA A 304 41.60 -17.10 29.53
CA ALA A 304 42.74 -17.08 28.61
C ALA A 304 42.83 -18.33 27.71
N SER A 305 42.65 -18.12 26.41
CA SER A 305 42.97 -19.05 25.32
C SER A 305 43.32 -18.20 24.09
N GLU A 306 44.56 -18.32 23.61
CA GLU A 306 45.12 -17.49 22.54
C GLU A 306 44.65 -17.92 21.15
N PRO A 307 44.51 -16.98 20.19
CA PRO A 307 44.50 -17.27 18.77
C PRO A 307 45.92 -17.16 18.19
N THR A 308 46.52 -18.28 17.77
CA THR A 308 47.69 -18.25 16.89
C THR A 308 47.23 -18.06 15.44
N GLY A 309 47.76 -17.04 14.77
CA GLY A 309 47.43 -16.76 13.37
C GLY A 309 48.31 -17.53 12.38
N THR A 310 48.02 -17.35 11.09
CA THR A 310 49.03 -17.41 10.01
C THR A 310 48.57 -16.47 8.90
N SER A 311 49.39 -15.48 8.60
CA SER A 311 49.27 -14.68 7.38
C SER A 311 49.93 -15.45 6.26
N ASP A 312 49.28 -15.61 5.12
CA ASP A 312 49.97 -16.05 3.91
C ASP A 312 49.60 -15.20 2.70
N LYS A 313 50.64 -14.88 1.91
CA LYS A 313 50.62 -13.88 0.85
C LYS A 313 51.33 -14.49 -0.37
N PRO A 314 50.60 -14.90 -1.43
CA PRO A 314 51.25 -15.21 -2.69
C PRO A 314 51.71 -13.92 -3.38
N ALA A 315 52.89 -13.98 -4.00
CA ALA A 315 53.52 -12.87 -4.69
C ALA A 315 53.03 -12.74 -6.15
N SER A 316 53.43 -11.64 -6.78
CA SER A 316 53.36 -11.45 -8.23
C SER A 316 54.19 -12.50 -8.97
N GLU A 317 53.67 -13.00 -10.09
CA GLU A 317 54.50 -13.54 -11.17
C GLU A 317 54.24 -12.74 -12.44
N ASN A 318 55.29 -12.56 -13.25
CA ASN A 318 55.37 -11.53 -14.28
C ASN A 318 55.96 -12.14 -15.56
N ASN A 319 55.17 -12.24 -16.62
CA ASN A 319 55.60 -12.48 -17.99
C ASN A 319 54.50 -12.03 -18.97
#